data_AF-A0A2N4SP70-F1
#
_entry.id   AF-A0A2N4SP70-F1
#
_cell.length_a   1.000
_cell.length_b   1.000
_cell.length_c   1.000
_cell.angle_alpha   90.00
_cell.angle_beta   90.00
_cell.angle_gamma   90.00
#
_symmetry.space_group_name_H-M   'P 1'
#
loop_
_entity.id
_entity.type
_entity.pdbx_description
1 polymer ?
#
loop_
_entity_poly.entity_id
_entity_poly.type
_entity_poly.pdbx_seq_one_letter_code
_entity_poly.pdbx_strand_id
1 'polypeptide(L)'
;MIRFRSLLLRALARTKFVNAKYYKQKYEDVARAALDSNYHYFKYGIKEGRYPNHTTERFADWFYATTTKFLIRFCLDESYYLRTYRDVREEGISPNVHYALSGRKEKRYINRFFATMSGLIYFAKLELTSLSKNSAARESEVALYKYTIFESARKGIFEEIKSKAISRQLSANDSGEKIFLSKLETIEFFDLPEAGYKLEDIEPAYSMDFQEPEIIDSNAERPLRRAEVPRKWLATIDDAAVLGGFQVVAKHRLVIYEPAADPHQGFVAGIWPYVVSLDEKSEVLFWFRYKKEISIPSAILLSGRCSPNYYHWLIEYLGKSYILSQQDRLRKTPLIVDDKMFPQEFESLQAMLPDWPIYRLDDSTLLKVKKLHVVSACTNLTDNLRGPMWKFSAICFKTLGHMRSTVFQRFGIEEAGAGHRKVFLARRTGRNIINTPEVEEVLASYGYEIVDTGQLSFEQQVRLFAEARTIVGAMGAAFTNLIFCQPGTQVLALSSPYTQLFCSQSNMALFAGCSYQILVGEHALFQPGDEHTVSDPSLFLDSYAIDPKKLAAALAHIERQAVEASAAK
;
A
#
# COMPACT_ATOMS: atom_id res chain seq x y z
N MET A 1 -22.89 3.38 -40.89
CA MET A 1 -21.53 2.80 -40.73
C MET A 1 -21.49 1.31 -40.37
N ILE A 2 -22.33 0.80 -39.44
CA ILE A 2 -22.26 -0.59 -38.93
C ILE A 2 -22.55 -1.67 -40.01
N ARG A 3 -23.53 -1.46 -40.91
CA ARG A 3 -23.88 -2.41 -41.99
C ARG A 3 -22.78 -2.58 -43.06
N PHE A 4 -22.04 -1.51 -43.36
CA PHE A 4 -20.95 -1.55 -44.35
C PHE A 4 -19.74 -2.35 -43.84
N ARG A 5 -19.46 -2.23 -42.55
CA ARG A 5 -18.35 -2.94 -41.87
C ARG A 5 -18.59 -4.45 -41.78
N SER A 6 -19.83 -4.89 -41.58
CA SER A 6 -20.16 -6.33 -41.54
C SER A 6 -20.13 -6.98 -42.93
N LEU A 7 -20.55 -6.26 -43.98
CA LEU A 7 -20.44 -6.68 -45.38
C LEU A 7 -18.97 -6.83 -45.81
N LEU A 8 -18.12 -5.86 -45.47
CA LEU A 8 -16.69 -5.89 -45.76
C LEU A 8 -15.99 -7.07 -45.05
N LEU A 9 -16.28 -7.32 -43.77
CA LEU A 9 -15.74 -8.45 -43.02
C LEU A 9 -16.18 -9.81 -43.58
N ARG A 10 -17.42 -9.93 -44.07
CA ARG A 10 -17.91 -11.15 -44.76
C ARG A 10 -17.25 -11.34 -46.13
N ALA A 11 -16.96 -10.26 -46.85
CA ALA A 11 -16.23 -10.33 -48.12
C ALA A 11 -14.77 -10.76 -47.92
N LEU A 12 -14.08 -10.17 -46.93
CA LEU A 12 -12.72 -10.55 -46.55
C LEU A 12 -12.64 -12.00 -46.05
N ALA A 13 -13.67 -12.50 -45.38
CA ALA A 13 -13.73 -13.89 -44.93
C ALA A 13 -13.67 -14.92 -46.08
N ARG A 14 -14.04 -14.53 -47.31
CA ARG A 14 -14.00 -15.42 -48.49
C ARG A 14 -12.64 -15.49 -49.18
N THR A 15 -11.66 -14.68 -48.76
CA THR A 15 -10.35 -14.55 -49.44
C THR A 15 -9.41 -15.74 -49.21
N LYS A 16 -9.76 -16.70 -48.33
CA LYS A 16 -8.90 -17.83 -47.91
C LYS A 16 -7.49 -17.44 -47.47
N PHE A 17 -7.31 -16.20 -47.03
CA PHE A 17 -6.02 -15.64 -46.60
C PHE A 17 -5.47 -16.35 -45.34
N VAL A 18 -6.36 -16.79 -44.45
CA VAL A 18 -6.03 -17.59 -43.26
C VAL A 18 -6.00 -19.07 -43.62
N ASN A 19 -4.89 -19.73 -43.29
CA ASN A 19 -4.79 -21.19 -43.37
C ASN A 19 -5.54 -21.80 -42.18
N ALA A 20 -6.77 -22.26 -42.41
CA ALA A 20 -7.66 -22.74 -41.35
C ALA A 20 -7.09 -23.93 -40.55
N LYS A 21 -6.32 -24.82 -41.19
CA LYS A 21 -5.69 -25.97 -40.51
C LYS A 21 -4.63 -25.50 -39.52
N TYR A 22 -3.70 -24.67 -39.98
CA TYR A 22 -2.69 -24.06 -39.10
C TYR A 22 -3.32 -23.21 -38.00
N TYR A 23 -4.30 -22.36 -38.35
CA TYR A 23 -4.88 -21.41 -37.43
C TYR A 23 -5.65 -22.10 -36.28
N LYS A 24 -6.42 -23.14 -36.58
CA LYS A 24 -7.13 -23.92 -35.55
C LYS A 24 -6.19 -24.82 -34.74
N GLN A 25 -5.13 -25.34 -35.36
CA GLN A 25 -4.12 -26.13 -34.64
C GLN A 25 -3.32 -25.27 -33.65
N LYS A 26 -3.01 -24.03 -34.02
CA LYS A 26 -2.22 -23.11 -33.18
C LYS A 26 -3.06 -22.39 -32.13
N TYR A 27 -4.32 -22.07 -32.43
CA TYR A 27 -5.23 -21.33 -31.57
C TYR A 27 -6.42 -22.19 -31.15
N GLU A 28 -6.22 -22.94 -30.07
CA GLU A 28 -7.17 -23.96 -29.60
C GLU A 28 -8.52 -23.38 -29.19
N ASP A 29 -8.53 -22.17 -28.64
CA ASP A 29 -9.73 -21.40 -28.29
C ASP A 29 -10.62 -21.12 -29.52
N VAL A 30 -10.00 -20.84 -30.67
CA VAL A 30 -10.71 -20.63 -31.94
C VAL A 30 -11.23 -21.95 -32.51
N ALA A 31 -10.51 -23.06 -32.28
CA ALA A 31 -10.96 -24.39 -32.67
C ALA A 31 -12.23 -24.81 -31.90
N ARG A 32 -12.27 -24.54 -30.59
CA ARG A 32 -13.43 -24.84 -29.71
C ARG A 32 -14.65 -23.97 -30.02
N ALA A 33 -14.44 -22.72 -30.42
CA ALA A 33 -15.53 -21.79 -30.74
C ALA A 33 -16.27 -22.09 -32.07
N ALA A 34 -15.81 -23.07 -32.86
CA ALA A 34 -16.35 -23.44 -34.17
C ALA A 34 -16.50 -22.28 -35.19
N LEU A 35 -15.82 -21.15 -34.95
CA LEU A 35 -15.86 -19.98 -35.83
C LEU A 35 -15.02 -20.21 -37.10
N ASP A 36 -15.41 -19.57 -38.21
CA ASP A 36 -14.59 -19.51 -39.42
C ASP A 36 -13.27 -18.78 -39.13
N SER A 37 -12.14 -19.38 -39.52
CA SER A 37 -10.80 -18.86 -39.18
C SER A 37 -10.50 -17.52 -39.85
N ASN A 38 -11.02 -17.26 -41.06
CA ASN A 38 -10.85 -15.96 -41.71
C ASN A 38 -11.70 -14.89 -41.01
N TYR A 39 -12.97 -15.20 -40.71
CA TYR A 39 -13.84 -14.31 -39.97
C TYR A 39 -13.26 -13.95 -38.59
N HIS A 40 -12.79 -14.94 -37.83
CA HIS A 40 -12.17 -14.71 -36.54
C HIS A 40 -10.92 -13.84 -36.65
N TYR A 41 -10.03 -14.15 -37.60
CA TYR A 41 -8.79 -13.40 -37.76
C TYR A 41 -9.02 -11.91 -38.06
N PHE A 42 -9.89 -11.59 -39.04
CA PHE A 42 -10.16 -10.20 -39.40
C PHE A 42 -10.95 -9.43 -38.33
N LYS A 43 -11.78 -10.13 -37.55
CA LYS A 43 -12.60 -9.50 -36.50
C LYS A 43 -11.84 -9.31 -35.18
N TYR A 44 -11.03 -10.30 -34.79
CA TYR A 44 -10.38 -10.38 -33.48
C TYR A 44 -8.87 -10.63 -33.59
N GLY A 45 -8.47 -11.61 -34.42
CA GLY A 45 -7.09 -12.09 -34.49
C GLY A 45 -6.03 -11.03 -34.80
N ILE A 46 -6.32 -10.03 -35.65
CA ILE A 46 -5.40 -8.93 -35.94
C ILE A 46 -5.10 -8.10 -34.67
N LYS A 47 -6.13 -7.81 -33.86
CA LYS A 47 -5.96 -7.05 -32.61
C LYS A 47 -5.25 -7.85 -31.53
N GLU A 48 -5.47 -9.16 -31.55
CA GLU A 48 -4.85 -10.12 -30.63
C GLU A 48 -3.43 -10.52 -31.06
N GLY A 49 -2.91 -9.99 -32.17
CA GLY A 49 -1.56 -10.28 -32.67
C GLY A 49 -1.38 -11.70 -33.19
N ARG A 50 -2.47 -12.38 -33.58
CA ARG A 50 -2.43 -13.75 -34.10
C ARG A 50 -1.88 -13.79 -35.53
N TYR A 51 -1.34 -14.94 -35.94
CA TYR A 51 -0.79 -15.13 -37.29
C TYR A 51 -1.75 -15.93 -38.15
N PRO A 52 -2.08 -15.47 -39.38
CA PRO A 52 -3.06 -16.12 -40.24
C PRO A 52 -2.53 -17.40 -40.92
N ASN A 53 -1.21 -17.55 -41.06
CA ASN A 53 -0.57 -18.71 -41.70
C ASN A 53 0.91 -18.84 -41.27
N HIS A 54 1.54 -19.97 -41.56
CA HIS A 54 2.96 -20.19 -41.27
C HIS A 54 3.90 -19.18 -41.94
N THR A 55 3.58 -18.71 -43.15
CA THR A 55 4.44 -17.75 -43.87
C THR A 55 4.52 -16.42 -43.15
N THR A 56 3.38 -15.91 -42.68
CA THR A 56 3.29 -14.65 -41.93
C THR A 56 3.90 -14.75 -40.54
N GLU A 57 3.74 -15.88 -39.85
CA GLU A 57 4.44 -16.18 -38.60
C GLU A 57 5.97 -16.18 -38.83
N ARG A 58 6.47 -17.00 -39.77
CA ARG A 58 7.91 -17.10 -40.04
C ARG A 58 8.52 -15.77 -40.47
N PHE A 59 7.79 -14.98 -41.26
CA PHE A 59 8.24 -13.65 -41.64
C PHE A 59 8.28 -12.72 -40.42
N ALA A 60 7.27 -12.75 -39.55
CA ALA A 60 7.26 -11.94 -38.33
C ALA A 60 8.38 -12.34 -37.37
N ASP A 61 8.65 -13.65 -37.19
CA ASP A 61 9.75 -14.16 -36.37
C ASP A 61 11.11 -13.75 -36.93
N TRP A 62 11.30 -13.91 -38.25
CA TRP A 62 12.51 -13.47 -38.94
C TRP A 62 12.71 -11.95 -38.81
N PHE A 63 11.66 -11.17 -39.03
CA PHE A 63 11.70 -9.71 -38.92
C PHE A 63 11.98 -9.27 -37.49
N TYR A 64 11.35 -9.90 -36.50
CA TYR A 64 11.60 -9.66 -35.08
C TYR A 64 13.04 -9.95 -34.72
N ALA A 65 13.57 -11.14 -35.05
CA ALA A 65 14.95 -11.51 -34.78
C ALA A 65 15.96 -10.57 -35.47
N THR A 66 15.71 -10.24 -36.74
CA THR A 66 16.59 -9.36 -37.53
C THR A 66 16.60 -7.95 -36.98
N THR A 67 15.43 -7.38 -36.64
CA THR A 67 15.34 -6.05 -36.04
C THR A 67 15.86 -6.02 -34.61
N THR A 68 15.73 -7.09 -33.83
CA THR A 68 16.33 -7.18 -32.48
C THR A 68 17.85 -7.13 -32.59
N LYS A 69 18.44 -7.93 -33.49
CA LYS A 69 19.88 -7.91 -33.76
C LYS A 69 20.35 -6.54 -34.23
N PHE A 70 19.61 -5.90 -35.13
CA PHE A 70 19.90 -4.55 -35.60
C PHE A 70 19.89 -3.53 -34.45
N LEU A 71 18.82 -3.52 -33.64
CA LEU A 71 18.71 -2.61 -32.50
C LEU A 71 19.84 -2.85 -31.49
N ILE A 72 20.13 -4.10 -31.14
CA ILE A 72 21.26 -4.44 -30.26
C ILE A 72 22.58 -3.92 -30.85
N ARG A 73 22.81 -4.15 -32.14
CA ARG A 73 24.08 -3.80 -32.79
C ARG A 73 24.31 -2.30 -32.91
N PHE A 74 23.27 -1.53 -33.18
CA PHE A 74 23.40 -0.12 -33.57
C PHE A 74 22.78 0.87 -32.59
N CYS A 75 21.97 0.41 -31.64
CA CYS A 75 21.21 1.28 -30.77
C CYS A 75 21.36 0.97 -29.28
N LEU A 76 21.86 -0.20 -28.87
CA LEU A 76 22.00 -0.53 -27.46
C LEU A 76 23.08 0.32 -26.78
N ASP A 77 22.65 1.07 -25.78
CA ASP A 77 23.52 1.77 -24.85
C ASP A 77 23.56 0.96 -23.54
N GLU A 78 24.62 0.17 -23.35
CA GLU A 78 24.78 -0.72 -22.19
C GLU A 78 24.80 0.05 -20.87
N SER A 79 25.42 1.24 -20.85
CA SER A 79 25.49 2.09 -19.66
C SER A 79 24.12 2.63 -19.29
N TYR A 80 23.33 3.08 -20.27
CA TYR A 80 21.94 3.44 -20.06
C TYR A 80 21.12 2.24 -19.56
N TYR A 81 21.25 1.09 -20.23
CA TYR A 81 20.42 -0.08 -19.95
C TYR A 81 20.60 -0.58 -18.51
N LEU A 82 21.84 -0.67 -18.01
CA LEU A 82 22.14 -1.10 -16.64
C LEU A 82 21.83 -0.03 -15.57
N ARG A 83 21.90 1.25 -15.91
CA ARG A 83 21.45 2.32 -15.01
C ARG A 83 19.93 2.30 -14.84
N THR A 84 19.20 2.11 -15.94
CA THR A 84 17.73 2.15 -15.97
C THR A 84 17.09 0.87 -15.42
N TYR A 85 17.66 -0.30 -15.74
CA TYR A 85 17.10 -1.61 -15.36
C TYR A 85 17.92 -2.23 -14.25
N ARG A 86 17.55 -1.87 -13.02
CA ARG A 86 18.25 -2.26 -11.80
C ARG A 86 18.25 -3.77 -11.57
N ASP A 87 17.15 -4.45 -11.90
CA ASP A 87 17.02 -5.91 -11.90
C ASP A 87 18.07 -6.59 -12.79
N VAL A 88 18.26 -6.10 -14.02
CA VAL A 88 19.28 -6.62 -14.96
C VAL A 88 20.69 -6.39 -14.44
N ARG A 89 20.92 -5.25 -13.78
CA ARG A 89 22.20 -4.90 -13.16
C ARG A 89 22.52 -5.78 -11.96
N GLU A 90 21.56 -6.02 -11.08
CA GLU A 90 21.72 -6.82 -9.86
C GLU A 90 21.88 -8.31 -10.16
N GLU A 91 21.20 -8.83 -11.20
CA GLU A 91 21.37 -10.20 -11.68
C GLU A 91 22.66 -10.43 -12.49
N GLY A 92 23.38 -9.36 -12.84
CA GLY A 92 24.64 -9.45 -13.60
C GLY A 92 24.47 -9.94 -15.05
N ILE A 93 23.26 -9.86 -15.62
CA ILE A 93 22.98 -10.31 -16.98
C ILE A 93 23.45 -9.25 -17.99
N SER A 94 24.11 -9.69 -19.06
CA SER A 94 24.54 -8.77 -20.12
C SER A 94 23.34 -8.10 -20.83
N PRO A 95 23.33 -6.77 -21.00
CA PRO A 95 22.21 -6.03 -21.61
C PRO A 95 21.78 -6.54 -23.00
N ASN A 96 22.73 -6.97 -23.83
CA ASN A 96 22.43 -7.48 -25.17
C ASN A 96 21.70 -8.84 -25.12
N VAL A 97 22.11 -9.74 -24.22
CA VAL A 97 21.48 -11.04 -23.97
C VAL A 97 20.10 -10.84 -23.38
N HIS A 98 19.99 -9.99 -22.35
CA HIS A 98 18.71 -9.68 -21.72
C HIS A 98 17.73 -9.08 -22.74
N TYR A 99 18.13 -8.06 -23.50
CA TYR A 99 17.27 -7.42 -24.49
C TYR A 99 16.80 -8.39 -25.58
N ALA A 100 17.67 -9.30 -26.02
CA ALA A 100 17.36 -10.29 -27.05
C ALA A 100 16.33 -11.32 -26.60
N LEU A 101 16.43 -11.81 -25.36
CA LEU A 101 15.61 -12.91 -24.84
C LEU A 101 14.28 -12.42 -24.28
N SER A 102 14.31 -11.35 -23.49
CA SER A 102 13.17 -10.90 -22.67
C SER A 102 12.91 -9.40 -22.79
N GLY A 103 13.95 -8.57 -22.73
CA GLY A 103 13.81 -7.11 -22.62
C GLY A 103 13.00 -6.44 -23.74
N ARG A 104 13.11 -6.89 -24.99
CA ARG A 104 12.27 -6.34 -26.09
C ARG A 104 10.81 -6.74 -25.97
N LYS A 105 10.50 -7.95 -25.48
CA LYS A 105 9.11 -8.40 -25.23
C LYS A 105 8.48 -7.65 -24.06
N GLU A 106 9.30 -7.36 -23.05
CA GLU A 106 8.96 -6.53 -21.89
C GLU A 106 8.87 -5.03 -22.22
N LYS A 107 9.09 -4.66 -23.49
CA LYS A 107 9.05 -3.26 -23.98
C LYS A 107 10.07 -2.36 -23.29
N ARG A 108 11.21 -2.91 -22.84
CA ARG A 108 12.34 -2.13 -22.33
C ARG A 108 12.94 -1.28 -23.45
N TYR A 109 13.47 -0.13 -23.09
CA TYR A 109 14.10 0.82 -24.00
C TYR A 109 15.58 0.53 -24.11
N ILE A 110 16.08 0.49 -25.35
CA ILE A 110 17.44 0.07 -25.63
C ILE A 110 18.48 1.19 -25.44
N ASN A 111 18.02 2.45 -25.46
CA ASN A 111 18.80 3.65 -25.14
C ASN A 111 17.88 4.80 -24.71
N ARG A 112 18.50 5.91 -24.28
CA ARG A 112 17.81 7.14 -23.87
C ARG A 112 16.95 7.74 -24.98
N PHE A 113 17.42 7.77 -26.22
CA PHE A 113 16.68 8.35 -27.36
C PHE A 113 15.34 7.63 -27.60
N PHE A 114 15.32 6.29 -27.66
CA PHE A 114 14.08 5.52 -27.82
C PHE A 114 13.13 5.69 -26.63
N ALA A 115 13.68 5.81 -25.41
CA ALA A 115 12.89 6.06 -24.20
C ALA A 115 12.25 7.46 -24.18
N THR A 116 12.97 8.46 -24.70
CA THR A 116 12.52 9.84 -24.85
C THR A 116 11.46 9.96 -25.95
N MET A 117 11.72 9.42 -27.13
CA MET A 117 10.80 9.49 -28.27
C MET A 117 9.47 8.79 -27.99
N SER A 118 9.47 7.65 -27.29
CA SER A 118 8.22 6.98 -26.92
C SER A 118 7.38 7.83 -25.96
N GLY A 119 8.01 8.46 -24.97
CA GLY A 119 7.38 9.38 -24.04
C GLY A 119 6.80 10.60 -24.75
N LEU A 120 7.58 11.23 -25.63
CA LEU A 120 7.16 12.39 -26.42
C LEU A 120 6.00 12.08 -27.37
N ILE A 121 6.04 10.94 -28.08
CA ILE A 121 4.95 10.52 -28.98
C ILE A 121 3.67 10.25 -28.20
N TYR A 122 3.78 9.60 -27.04
CA TYR A 122 2.63 9.29 -26.20
C TYR A 122 2.04 10.56 -25.57
N PHE A 123 2.90 11.43 -25.06
CA PHE A 123 2.53 12.75 -24.54
C PHE A 123 1.86 13.61 -25.62
N ALA A 124 2.42 13.64 -26.84
CA ALA A 124 1.83 14.36 -27.97
C ALA A 124 0.46 13.79 -28.39
N LYS A 125 0.28 12.46 -28.35
CA LYS A 125 -1.04 11.84 -28.56
C LYS A 125 -2.05 12.23 -27.51
N LEU A 126 -1.62 12.30 -26.24
CA LEU A 126 -2.45 12.81 -25.16
C LEU A 126 -2.81 14.28 -25.45
N GLU A 127 -1.84 15.16 -25.71
CA GLU A 127 -2.06 16.59 -26.05
C GLU A 127 -3.14 16.80 -27.13
N LEU A 128 -3.15 15.96 -28.17
CA LEU A 128 -4.10 16.04 -29.28
C LEU A 128 -5.51 15.49 -28.96
N THR A 129 -5.71 14.83 -27.82
CA THR A 129 -7.02 14.33 -27.38
C THR A 129 -7.66 15.29 -26.38
N SER A 130 -8.90 15.72 -26.63
CA SER A 130 -9.70 16.49 -25.66
C SER A 130 -10.17 15.59 -24.53
N LEU A 131 -10.14 16.07 -23.28
CA LEU A 131 -10.64 15.31 -22.13
C LEU A 131 -12.13 14.95 -22.32
N SER A 132 -12.48 13.74 -21.93
CA SER A 132 -13.87 13.27 -21.95
C SER A 132 -14.77 14.14 -21.06
N LYS A 133 -16.00 14.40 -21.52
CA LYS A 133 -17.05 15.04 -20.69
C LYS A 133 -17.61 14.08 -19.63
N ASN A 134 -17.39 12.78 -19.76
CA ASN A 134 -17.77 11.79 -18.76
C ASN A 134 -16.73 11.79 -17.62
N SER A 135 -17.19 11.95 -16.38
CA SER A 135 -16.32 12.07 -15.19
C SER A 135 -15.41 10.87 -14.98
N ALA A 136 -15.91 9.64 -15.11
CA ALA A 136 -15.11 8.42 -14.91
C ALA A 136 -14.05 8.23 -16.00
N ALA A 137 -14.41 8.53 -17.26
CA ALA A 137 -13.47 8.51 -18.37
C ALA A 137 -12.40 9.62 -18.21
N ARG A 138 -12.80 10.81 -17.77
CA ARG A 138 -11.91 11.93 -17.49
C ARG A 138 -10.91 11.61 -16.39
N GLU A 139 -11.33 11.00 -15.28
CA GLU A 139 -10.41 10.59 -14.21
C GLU A 139 -9.41 9.54 -14.69
N SER A 140 -9.85 8.59 -15.53
CA SER A 140 -8.96 7.60 -16.14
C SER A 140 -7.92 8.25 -17.06
N GLU A 141 -8.33 9.24 -17.87
CA GLU A 141 -7.44 10.01 -18.75
C GLU A 141 -6.44 10.86 -17.96
N VAL A 142 -6.88 11.50 -16.86
CA VAL A 142 -6.02 12.29 -15.98
C VAL A 142 -5.00 11.40 -15.26
N ALA A 143 -5.42 10.23 -14.76
CA ALA A 143 -4.51 9.27 -14.13
C ALA A 143 -3.41 8.80 -15.11
N LEU A 144 -3.79 8.51 -16.36
CA LEU A 144 -2.87 8.11 -17.41
C LEU A 144 -1.93 9.23 -17.83
N TYR A 145 -2.43 10.46 -17.89
CA TYR A 145 -1.63 11.66 -18.16
C TYR A 145 -0.59 11.90 -17.07
N LYS A 146 -1.01 11.84 -15.81
CA LYS A 146 -0.14 11.96 -14.64
C LYS A 146 0.94 10.88 -14.62
N TYR A 147 0.58 9.62 -14.87
CA TYR A 147 1.53 8.53 -15.02
C TYR A 147 2.59 8.86 -16.09
N THR A 148 2.17 9.40 -17.23
CA THR A 148 3.09 9.81 -18.31
C THR A 148 4.04 10.91 -17.87
N ILE A 149 3.56 11.90 -17.11
CA ILE A 149 4.40 12.97 -16.55
C ILE A 149 5.46 12.37 -15.62
N PHE A 150 5.04 11.51 -14.67
CA PHE A 150 5.95 10.87 -13.72
C PHE A 150 7.00 10.01 -14.43
N GLU A 151 6.60 9.21 -15.41
CA GLU A 151 7.52 8.39 -16.21
C GLU A 151 8.48 9.25 -17.04
N SER A 152 8.01 10.37 -17.59
CA SER A 152 8.87 11.30 -18.33
C SER A 152 9.86 11.99 -17.41
N ALA A 153 9.47 12.28 -16.18
CA ALA A 153 10.34 12.88 -15.18
C ALA A 153 11.44 11.94 -14.71
N ARG A 154 11.12 10.67 -14.43
CA ARG A 154 12.12 9.62 -14.15
C ARG A 154 13.14 9.46 -15.27
N LYS A 155 12.76 9.79 -16.52
CA LYS A 155 13.63 9.74 -17.71
C LYS A 155 14.44 11.02 -17.94
N GLY A 156 14.30 12.04 -17.08
CA GLY A 156 15.03 13.30 -17.18
C GLY A 156 14.61 14.19 -18.34
N ILE A 157 13.38 14.04 -18.85
CA ILE A 157 12.83 14.86 -19.95
C ILE A 157 11.69 15.77 -19.49
N PHE A 158 11.46 15.88 -18.18
CA PHE A 158 10.37 16.67 -17.61
C PHE A 158 10.41 18.15 -18.03
N GLU A 159 11.57 18.80 -17.98
CA GLU A 159 11.68 20.22 -18.31
C GLU A 159 11.32 20.53 -19.77
N GLU A 160 11.50 19.56 -20.68
CA GLU A 160 11.10 19.69 -22.09
C GLU A 160 9.57 19.66 -22.28
N ILE A 161 8.85 19.00 -21.36
CA ILE A 161 7.40 18.80 -21.44
C ILE A 161 6.61 19.60 -20.38
N LYS A 162 7.28 20.23 -19.41
CA LYS A 162 6.67 20.90 -18.25
C LYS A 162 5.71 22.01 -18.64
N SER A 163 6.09 22.88 -19.57
CA SER A 163 5.24 23.98 -20.04
C SER A 163 3.96 23.45 -20.71
N LYS A 164 4.05 22.35 -21.45
CA LYS A 164 2.90 21.65 -22.05
C LYS A 164 2.07 20.93 -20.99
N ALA A 165 2.74 20.30 -20.01
CA ALA A 165 2.13 19.63 -18.87
C ALA A 165 1.22 20.55 -18.07
N ILE A 166 1.74 21.75 -17.78
CA ILE A 166 1.03 22.83 -17.10
C ILE A 166 -0.05 23.42 -18.02
N SER A 167 0.25 23.68 -19.29
CA SER A 167 -0.71 24.28 -20.24
C SER A 167 -1.95 23.42 -20.47
N ARG A 168 -1.83 22.09 -20.59
CA ARG A 168 -2.98 21.19 -20.75
C ARG A 168 -3.83 21.12 -19.49
N GLN A 169 -3.19 21.15 -18.32
CA GLN A 169 -3.86 21.16 -17.03
C GLN A 169 -4.61 22.46 -16.76
N LEU A 170 -4.02 23.61 -17.11
CA LEU A 170 -4.69 24.91 -17.10
C LEU A 170 -5.78 24.99 -18.18
N SER A 171 -5.66 24.30 -19.32
CA SER A 171 -6.71 24.28 -20.34
C SER A 171 -7.94 23.43 -19.95
N ALA A 172 -7.85 22.61 -18.89
CA ALA A 172 -9.00 21.92 -18.28
C ALA A 172 -9.87 22.85 -17.41
N ASN A 173 -9.84 24.16 -17.71
CA ASN A 173 -10.36 25.30 -16.96
C ASN A 173 -11.89 25.31 -16.74
N ASP A 174 -12.63 24.28 -17.16
CA ASP A 174 -14.07 24.14 -16.87
C ASP A 174 -14.36 23.42 -15.52
N SER A 175 -13.35 23.12 -14.70
CA SER A 175 -13.54 22.35 -13.44
C SER A 175 -13.26 23.09 -12.13
N GLY A 176 -12.67 24.29 -12.15
CA GLY A 176 -12.33 25.05 -10.94
C GLY A 176 -11.18 24.48 -10.09
N GLU A 177 -10.43 23.51 -10.62
CA GLU A 177 -9.30 22.86 -9.94
C GLU A 177 -7.95 23.48 -10.36
N LYS A 178 -7.02 23.56 -9.42
CA LYS A 178 -5.62 23.95 -9.59
C LYS A 178 -4.72 22.74 -9.40
N ILE A 179 -3.50 22.82 -9.94
CA ILE A 179 -2.49 21.76 -9.78
C ILE A 179 -1.19 22.33 -9.23
N PHE A 180 -0.73 21.74 -8.14
CA PHE A 180 0.61 21.89 -7.64
C PHE A 180 1.49 20.85 -8.36
N LEU A 181 2.37 21.32 -9.25
CA LEU A 181 3.33 20.49 -9.97
C LEU A 181 4.72 21.10 -9.80
N SER A 182 5.54 20.48 -8.94
CA SER A 182 6.86 21.00 -8.60
C SER A 182 7.90 19.90 -8.53
N LYS A 183 9.07 20.15 -9.13
CA LYS A 183 10.29 19.44 -8.77
C LYS A 183 10.75 19.99 -7.43
N LEU A 184 11.14 19.13 -6.50
CA LEU A 184 11.59 19.51 -5.16
C LEU A 184 12.84 18.70 -4.78
N GLU A 185 13.68 19.28 -3.94
CA GLU A 185 14.65 18.51 -3.16
C GLU A 185 13.95 17.92 -1.92
N THR A 186 14.45 16.82 -1.39
CA THR A 186 14.03 16.28 -0.10
C THR A 186 14.93 16.78 1.02
N ILE A 187 14.38 16.82 2.23
CA ILE A 187 15.13 17.04 3.46
C ILE A 187 14.62 16.08 4.53
N GLU A 188 15.54 15.34 5.14
CA GLU A 188 15.22 14.43 6.23
C GLU A 188 14.92 15.20 7.52
N PHE A 189 14.11 14.63 8.39
CA PHE A 189 13.72 15.29 9.64
C PHE A 189 14.91 15.67 10.53
N PHE A 190 16.01 14.91 10.48
CA PHE A 190 17.20 15.16 11.29
C PHE A 190 18.05 16.33 10.76
N ASP A 191 17.89 16.69 9.48
CA ASP A 191 18.59 17.81 8.85
C ASP A 191 17.78 19.12 8.92
N LEU A 192 16.57 19.09 9.48
CA LEU A 192 15.73 20.27 9.68
C LEU A 192 16.44 21.44 10.40
N PRO A 193 17.29 21.23 11.42
CA PRO A 193 18.09 22.30 12.03
C PRO A 193 19.01 23.02 11.05
N GLU A 194 19.59 22.32 10.07
CA GLU A 194 20.46 22.92 9.04
C GLU A 194 19.68 23.85 8.11
N ALA A 195 18.39 23.55 7.90
CA ALA A 195 17.45 24.43 7.20
C ALA A 195 16.89 25.56 8.08
N GLY A 196 17.36 25.70 9.32
CA GLY A 196 16.95 26.74 10.27
C GLY A 196 15.62 26.47 10.96
N TYR A 197 15.13 25.23 10.97
CA TYR A 197 13.92 24.84 11.68
C TYR A 197 14.24 24.31 13.07
N LYS A 198 13.30 24.45 14.01
CA LYS A 198 13.49 23.94 15.37
C LYS A 198 13.19 22.44 15.41
N LEU A 199 14.09 21.66 15.98
CA LEU A 199 13.89 20.25 16.31
C LEU A 199 14.11 20.05 17.82
N GLU A 200 13.13 19.49 18.50
CA GLU A 200 13.18 19.15 19.92
C GLU A 200 13.21 17.63 20.05
N ASP A 201 14.28 17.07 20.61
CA ASP A 201 14.36 15.66 20.94
C ASP A 201 13.59 15.38 22.24
N ILE A 202 12.68 14.40 22.18
CA ILE A 202 11.78 14.06 23.30
C ILE A 202 12.26 12.79 24.00
N GLU A 203 12.59 11.76 23.22
CA GLU A 203 13.07 10.49 23.75
C GLU A 203 13.97 9.80 22.72
N PRO A 204 15.13 9.25 23.13
CA PRO A 204 16.04 8.56 22.22
C PRO A 204 15.43 7.27 21.65
N ALA A 205 15.99 6.77 20.55
CA ALA A 205 15.68 5.44 20.03
C ALA A 205 16.13 4.36 21.03
N TYR A 206 15.42 3.24 21.07
CA TYR A 206 15.77 2.10 21.92
C TYR A 206 15.35 0.78 21.28
N SER A 207 15.91 -0.33 21.75
CA SER A 207 15.61 -1.67 21.23
C SER A 207 14.37 -2.29 21.89
N MET A 208 13.57 -2.98 21.10
CA MET A 208 12.50 -3.87 21.52
C MET A 208 12.86 -5.31 21.12
N ASP A 209 12.86 -6.20 22.10
CA ASP A 209 13.08 -7.63 21.89
C ASP A 209 11.72 -8.36 21.90
N PHE A 210 11.54 -9.29 20.97
CA PHE A 210 10.32 -10.12 20.87
C PHE A 210 10.62 -11.45 20.18
N GLN A 211 9.80 -12.47 20.43
CA GLN A 211 9.85 -13.72 19.67
C GLN A 211 8.89 -13.67 18.49
N GLU A 212 9.24 -14.33 17.39
CA GLU A 212 8.30 -14.54 16.29
C GLU A 212 7.05 -15.31 16.76
N PRO A 213 5.88 -15.10 16.10
CA PRO A 213 4.63 -15.73 16.50
C PRO A 213 4.73 -17.26 16.42
N GLU A 214 3.98 -17.93 17.29
CA GLU A 214 3.81 -19.38 17.19
C GLU A 214 2.91 -19.71 15.99
N ILE A 215 3.36 -20.64 15.14
CA ILE A 215 2.58 -21.15 14.02
C ILE A 215 2.11 -22.55 14.38
N ILE A 216 0.79 -22.77 14.35
CA ILE A 216 0.19 -24.07 14.64
C ILE A 216 0.70 -25.11 13.64
N ASP A 217 0.99 -26.31 14.15
CA ASP A 217 1.55 -27.44 13.40
C ASP A 217 2.95 -27.21 12.81
N SER A 218 3.66 -26.15 13.23
CA SER A 218 5.06 -25.89 12.87
C SER A 218 6.01 -26.22 14.03
N ASN A 219 7.07 -26.98 13.73
CA ASN A 219 8.18 -27.21 14.65
C ASN A 219 9.34 -26.23 14.42
N ALA A 220 9.12 -25.15 13.66
CA ALA A 220 10.16 -24.16 13.40
C ALA A 220 10.58 -23.46 14.70
N GLU A 221 11.88 -23.21 14.84
CA GLU A 221 12.39 -22.38 15.93
C GLU A 221 11.81 -20.96 15.82
N ARG A 222 11.47 -20.38 16.96
CA ARG A 222 10.96 -19.00 17.07
C ARG A 222 12.09 -18.08 17.53
N PRO A 223 12.86 -17.49 16.60
CA PRO A 223 14.04 -16.72 16.98
C PRO A 223 13.66 -15.49 17.80
N LEU A 224 14.52 -15.13 18.75
CA LEU A 224 14.48 -13.82 19.40
C LEU A 224 14.90 -12.76 18.39
N ARG A 225 14.02 -11.81 18.12
CA ARG A 225 14.24 -10.65 17.26
C ARG A 225 14.48 -9.42 18.10
N ARG A 226 15.30 -8.52 17.57
CA ARG A 226 15.57 -7.19 18.12
C ARG A 226 15.28 -6.16 17.06
N ALA A 227 14.27 -5.31 17.28
CA ALA A 227 13.93 -4.22 16.40
C ALA A 227 14.07 -2.86 17.10
N GLU A 228 14.33 -1.80 16.34
CA GLU A 228 14.49 -0.46 16.88
C GLU A 228 13.14 0.25 16.99
N VAL A 229 12.80 0.70 18.19
CA VAL A 229 11.76 1.69 18.42
C VAL A 229 12.38 3.07 18.16
N PRO A 230 11.80 3.87 17.24
CA PRO A 230 12.45 5.09 16.76
C PRO A 230 12.52 6.17 17.84
N ARG A 231 13.49 7.08 17.68
CA ARG A 231 13.58 8.32 18.46
C ARG A 231 12.33 9.16 18.29
N LYS A 232 11.86 9.78 19.36
CA LYS A 232 10.71 10.68 19.35
C LYS A 232 11.17 12.12 19.39
N TRP A 233 10.56 12.94 18.56
CA TRP A 233 10.94 14.33 18.37
C TRP A 233 9.75 15.17 17.93
N LEU A 234 9.89 16.48 18.11
CA LEU A 234 8.92 17.48 17.72
C LEU A 234 9.63 18.57 16.91
N ALA A 235 9.27 18.71 15.64
CA ALA A 235 9.77 19.77 14.78
C ALA A 235 8.80 20.94 14.72
N THR A 236 9.32 22.16 14.54
CA THR A 236 8.54 23.35 14.22
C THR A 236 9.07 23.97 12.93
N ILE A 237 8.21 24.00 11.92
CA ILE A 237 8.53 24.42 10.56
C ILE A 237 7.72 25.67 10.25
N ASP A 238 8.41 26.78 10.01
CA ASP A 238 7.78 28.03 9.61
C ASP A 238 7.47 28.04 8.10
N ASP A 239 6.33 28.64 7.74
CA ASP A 239 5.83 28.79 6.36
C ASP A 239 5.77 27.46 5.58
N ALA A 240 5.13 26.46 6.18
CA ALA A 240 4.92 25.14 5.58
C ALA A 240 3.62 25.05 4.77
N ALA A 241 3.58 24.14 3.81
CA ALA A 241 2.37 23.69 3.16
C ALA A 241 2.15 22.18 3.44
N VAL A 242 0.92 21.82 3.78
CA VAL A 242 0.45 20.42 3.89
C VAL A 242 -0.46 20.14 2.70
N LEU A 243 -0.15 19.10 1.94
CA LEU A 243 -0.86 18.76 0.70
C LEU A 243 -0.82 17.26 0.39
N GLY A 244 -1.80 16.78 -0.40
CA GLY A 244 -1.92 15.37 -0.77
C GLY A 244 -2.13 14.48 0.46
N GLY A 245 -1.48 13.32 0.50
CA GLY A 245 -1.46 12.43 1.66
C GLY A 245 -0.61 12.99 2.82
N PHE A 246 -0.94 14.18 3.32
CA PHE A 246 -0.29 14.87 4.45
C PHE A 246 1.20 15.18 4.27
N GLN A 247 1.65 15.33 3.02
CA GLN A 247 3.03 15.64 2.74
C GLN A 247 3.34 17.10 3.08
N VAL A 248 4.52 17.34 3.64
CA VAL A 248 4.95 18.66 4.10
C VAL A 248 5.98 19.25 3.14
N VAL A 249 5.68 20.42 2.57
CA VAL A 249 6.61 21.17 1.73
C VAL A 249 6.95 22.49 2.41
N ALA A 250 8.24 22.80 2.53
CA ALA A 250 8.73 24.05 3.11
C ALA A 250 10.05 24.47 2.45
N LYS A 251 10.26 25.77 2.21
CA LYS A 251 11.44 26.32 1.51
C LYS A 251 11.81 25.57 0.21
N HIS A 252 10.80 25.21 -0.60
CA HIS A 252 10.97 24.44 -1.83
C HIS A 252 11.57 23.03 -1.64
N ARG A 253 11.42 22.46 -0.44
CA ARG A 253 11.82 21.08 -0.13
C ARG A 253 10.64 20.26 0.35
N LEU A 254 10.61 18.98 -0.01
CA LEU A 254 9.73 17.98 0.60
C LEU A 254 10.39 17.49 1.91
N VAL A 255 9.67 17.62 3.02
CA VAL A 255 10.15 17.17 4.33
C VAL A 255 9.80 15.71 4.52
N ILE A 256 10.81 14.84 4.63
CA ILE A 256 10.66 13.43 4.96
C ILE A 256 10.60 13.31 6.49
N TYR A 257 9.39 13.48 7.01
CA TYR A 257 9.11 13.42 8.45
C TYR A 257 8.68 12.02 8.92
N GLU A 258 8.18 11.19 7.99
CA GLU A 258 7.90 9.77 8.15
C GLU A 258 8.93 8.99 7.32
N PRO A 259 9.91 8.30 7.92
CA PRO A 259 10.90 7.54 7.15
C PRO A 259 10.27 6.44 6.26
N ALA A 260 9.16 5.85 6.72
CA ALA A 260 8.38 4.92 5.92
C ALA A 260 7.70 5.58 4.71
N ALA A 261 7.65 6.92 4.69
CA ALA A 261 7.12 7.73 3.60
C ALA A 261 8.21 8.20 2.61
N ASP A 262 9.43 7.67 2.68
CA ASP A 262 10.54 8.11 1.82
C ASP A 262 10.36 7.62 0.36
N PRO A 263 10.11 8.53 -0.61
CA PRO A 263 9.89 8.15 -2.01
C PRO A 263 11.13 7.54 -2.70
N HIS A 264 12.32 7.61 -2.09
CA HIS A 264 13.54 6.99 -2.59
C HIS A 264 13.65 5.50 -2.22
N GLN A 265 12.87 5.00 -1.25
CA GLN A 265 12.91 3.59 -0.81
C GLN A 265 12.07 2.64 -1.68
N GLY A 266 11.26 3.17 -2.59
CA GLY A 266 10.52 2.39 -3.59
C GLY A 266 9.01 2.65 -3.55
N PHE A 267 8.22 1.58 -3.51
CA PHE A 267 6.76 1.72 -3.35
C PHE A 267 6.46 2.11 -1.91
N VAL A 268 5.72 3.20 -1.74
CA VAL A 268 5.37 3.74 -0.44
C VAL A 268 3.87 3.97 -0.37
N ALA A 269 3.22 3.24 0.52
CA ALA A 269 1.77 3.24 0.59
C ALA A 269 1.21 4.63 0.98
N GLY A 270 0.16 5.11 0.31
CA GLY A 270 -0.50 6.39 0.58
C GLY A 270 0.14 7.61 -0.10
N ILE A 271 1.42 7.56 -0.48
CA ILE A 271 2.12 8.71 -1.09
C ILE A 271 2.32 8.57 -2.59
N TRP A 272 2.39 7.33 -3.11
CA TRP A 272 2.69 7.04 -4.52
C TRP A 272 1.78 7.79 -5.51
N PRO A 273 0.53 8.19 -5.17
CA PRO A 273 -0.22 9.06 -6.05
C PRO A 273 0.44 10.43 -6.16
N TYR A 274 1.00 11.00 -5.12
CA TYR A 274 1.38 12.42 -5.09
C TYR A 274 2.85 12.65 -5.47
N VAL A 275 3.75 11.74 -5.10
CA VAL A 275 5.19 11.95 -5.19
C VAL A 275 5.87 10.81 -5.91
N VAL A 276 6.85 11.14 -6.74
CA VAL A 276 7.75 10.18 -7.38
C VAL A 276 9.20 10.62 -7.23
N SER A 277 10.10 9.68 -6.91
CA SER A 277 11.54 9.90 -6.95
C SER A 277 12.05 10.04 -8.39
N LEU A 278 12.93 11.03 -8.60
CA LEU A 278 13.60 11.31 -9.86
C LEU A 278 15.03 10.79 -9.88
N ASP A 279 15.61 10.62 -8.70
CA ASP A 279 16.91 10.01 -8.48
C ASP A 279 16.89 9.10 -7.22
N GLU A 280 18.03 8.49 -6.94
CA GLU A 280 18.24 7.65 -5.74
C GLU A 280 18.66 8.49 -4.51
N LYS A 281 18.63 9.83 -4.58
CA LYS A 281 19.29 10.69 -3.58
C LYS A 281 18.36 11.69 -2.92
N SER A 282 17.79 12.63 -3.68
CA SER A 282 17.11 13.79 -3.10
C SER A 282 16.08 14.46 -3.99
N GLU A 283 16.01 14.14 -5.28
CA GLU A 283 15.10 14.83 -6.19
C GLU A 283 13.78 14.08 -6.35
N VAL A 284 12.67 14.81 -6.21
CA VAL A 284 11.31 14.28 -6.40
C VAL A 284 10.49 15.18 -7.32
N LEU A 285 9.47 14.61 -7.95
CA LEU A 285 8.41 15.36 -8.59
C LEU A 285 7.12 15.19 -7.79
N PHE A 286 6.54 16.31 -7.38
CA PHE A 286 5.28 16.37 -6.67
C PHE A 286 4.17 16.78 -7.62
N TRP A 287 3.06 16.05 -7.62
CA TRP A 287 1.81 16.44 -8.26
C TRP A 287 0.64 16.36 -7.27
N PHE A 288 -0.17 17.41 -7.19
CA PHE A 288 -1.40 17.44 -6.39
C PHE A 288 -2.47 18.33 -7.03
N ARG A 289 -3.71 17.81 -7.14
CA ARG A 289 -4.90 18.58 -7.53
C ARG A 289 -5.56 19.16 -6.29
N TYR A 290 -5.91 20.45 -6.33
CA TYR A 290 -6.60 21.11 -5.23
C TYR A 290 -7.63 22.12 -5.76
N LYS A 291 -8.70 22.32 -4.99
CA LYS A 291 -9.78 23.28 -5.27
C LYS A 291 -9.67 24.53 -4.42
N LYS A 292 -9.09 24.39 -3.22
CA LYS A 292 -9.03 25.44 -2.21
C LYS A 292 -7.61 25.62 -1.71
N GLU A 293 -7.27 26.86 -1.42
CA GLU A 293 -6.05 27.21 -0.72
C GLU A 293 -6.46 27.89 0.58
N ILE A 294 -6.02 27.34 1.71
CA ILE A 294 -6.38 27.83 3.05
C ILE A 294 -5.10 28.15 3.79
N SER A 295 -5.10 29.24 4.55
CA SER A 295 -3.98 29.63 5.41
C SER A 295 -4.40 29.68 6.87
N ILE A 296 -3.63 29.06 7.75
CA ILE A 296 -3.84 29.09 9.21
C ILE A 296 -2.55 29.48 9.95
N PRO A 297 -2.64 30.14 11.12
CA PRO A 297 -1.47 30.68 11.79
C PRO A 297 -0.59 29.59 12.42
N SER A 298 -1.17 28.53 12.96
CA SER A 298 -0.42 27.41 13.53
C SER A 298 -1.28 26.16 13.60
N ALA A 299 -0.63 25.01 13.48
CA ALA A 299 -1.26 23.70 13.60
C ALA A 299 -0.24 22.62 13.95
N ILE A 300 -0.73 21.47 14.39
CA ILE A 300 0.04 20.25 14.63
C ILE A 300 -0.38 19.20 13.62
N LEU A 301 0.57 18.59 12.92
CA LEU A 301 0.29 17.48 12.01
C LEU A 301 0.17 16.17 12.80
N LEU A 302 -1.06 15.67 12.96
CA LEU A 302 -1.32 14.38 13.60
C LEU A 302 -1.43 13.25 12.56
N SER A 303 -2.30 13.44 11.56
CA SER A 303 -2.50 12.52 10.44
C SER A 303 -1.27 12.37 9.53
N GLY A 304 -1.31 11.37 8.65
CA GLY A 304 -0.25 10.96 7.75
C GLY A 304 -0.79 10.13 6.58
N ARG A 305 0.13 9.54 5.80
CA ARG A 305 -0.15 8.86 4.51
C ARG A 305 -1.23 7.76 4.56
N CYS A 306 -1.44 7.14 5.72
CA CYS A 306 -2.33 5.99 5.91
C CYS A 306 -3.44 6.27 6.94
N SER A 307 -3.81 7.53 7.18
CA SER A 307 -4.75 7.88 8.26
C SER A 307 -6.10 7.16 8.26
N PRO A 308 -6.77 6.90 7.13
CA PRO A 308 -8.04 6.16 7.13
C PRO A 308 -7.90 4.65 7.40
N ASN A 309 -6.68 4.16 7.63
CA ASN A 309 -6.47 2.77 8.01
C ASN A 309 -6.37 2.67 9.54
N TYR A 310 -7.40 2.08 10.15
CA TYR A 310 -7.55 1.92 11.61
C TYR A 310 -6.30 1.38 12.33
N TYR A 311 -5.55 0.49 11.67
CA TYR A 311 -4.28 -0.02 12.21
C TYR A 311 -3.26 1.11 12.36
N HIS A 312 -2.93 1.84 11.29
CA HIS A 312 -2.01 2.97 11.36
C HIS A 312 -2.56 4.11 12.23
N TRP A 313 -3.87 4.36 12.16
CA TRP A 313 -4.51 5.37 12.98
C TRP A 313 -4.22 5.17 14.46
N LEU A 314 -4.53 4.00 15.04
CA LEU A 314 -4.33 3.80 16.47
C LEU A 314 -2.85 3.80 16.88
N ILE A 315 -2.00 2.96 16.25
CA ILE A 315 -0.67 2.70 16.80
C ILE A 315 0.45 3.59 16.24
N GLU A 316 0.19 4.32 15.15
CA GLU A 316 1.16 5.23 14.52
C GLU A 316 0.76 6.70 14.69
N TYR A 317 -0.48 7.08 14.36
CA TYR A 317 -0.92 8.48 14.40
C TYR A 317 -1.46 8.91 15.76
N LEU A 318 -2.43 8.19 16.32
CA LEU A 318 -2.98 8.48 17.64
C LEU A 318 -1.94 8.24 18.74
N GLY A 319 -1.01 7.30 18.53
CA GLY A 319 0.16 7.09 19.40
C GLY A 319 1.06 8.33 19.58
N LYS A 320 0.99 9.32 18.68
CA LYS A 320 1.66 10.63 18.84
C LYS A 320 1.10 11.42 20.03
N SER A 321 -0.07 11.07 20.56
CA SER A 321 -0.63 11.66 21.79
C SER A 321 0.32 11.56 22.98
N TYR A 322 1.17 10.52 23.02
CA TYR A 322 2.20 10.36 24.05
C TYR A 322 3.22 11.49 24.06
N ILE A 323 3.59 12.01 22.89
CA ILE A 323 4.48 13.17 22.78
C ILE A 323 3.68 14.43 23.13
N LEU A 324 2.46 14.55 22.61
CA LEU A 324 1.61 15.71 22.83
C LEU A 324 1.21 15.90 24.31
N SER A 325 1.04 14.82 25.07
CA SER A 325 0.72 14.88 26.51
C SER A 325 1.84 15.52 27.35
N GLN A 326 3.03 15.68 26.78
CA GLN A 326 4.19 16.32 27.41
C GLN A 326 4.37 17.78 26.92
N GLN A 327 3.44 18.30 26.11
CA GLN A 327 3.57 19.55 25.38
C GLN A 327 2.41 20.51 25.65
N ASP A 328 2.21 20.89 26.92
CA ASP A 328 1.13 21.80 27.35
C ASP A 328 1.10 23.12 26.58
N ARG A 329 2.27 23.62 26.16
CA ARG A 329 2.42 24.82 25.32
C ARG A 329 1.67 24.74 23.98
N LEU A 330 1.34 23.53 23.51
CA LEU A 330 0.67 23.26 22.24
C LEU A 330 -0.82 22.90 22.39
N ARG A 331 -1.37 22.89 23.62
CA ARG A 331 -2.75 22.43 23.88
C ARG A 331 -3.83 23.23 23.13
N LYS A 332 -3.56 24.49 22.79
CA LYS A 332 -4.48 25.37 22.05
C LYS A 332 -4.27 25.34 20.52
N THR A 333 -3.26 24.61 20.05
CA THR A 333 -2.93 24.53 18.62
C THR A 333 -3.77 23.43 17.95
N PRO A 334 -4.43 23.70 16.82
CA PRO A 334 -5.31 22.72 16.18
C PRO A 334 -4.54 21.51 15.63
N LEU A 335 -5.09 20.31 15.84
CA LEU A 335 -4.62 19.06 15.27
C LEU A 335 -5.16 18.92 13.84
N ILE A 336 -4.27 18.81 12.85
CA ILE A 336 -4.63 18.46 11.47
C ILE A 336 -4.90 16.96 11.43
N VAL A 337 -6.11 16.61 11.04
CA VAL A 337 -6.56 15.23 10.85
C VAL A 337 -7.22 15.04 9.48
N ASP A 338 -7.21 13.82 8.99
CA ASP A 338 -7.89 13.44 7.75
C ASP A 338 -9.42 13.51 7.93
N ASP A 339 -10.09 14.18 6.98
CA ASP A 339 -11.55 14.29 7.01
C ASP A 339 -12.26 12.98 6.60
N LYS A 340 -11.54 12.04 5.99
CA LYS A 340 -12.03 10.72 5.56
C LYS A 340 -11.83 9.61 6.60
N MET A 341 -11.37 9.95 7.80
CA MET A 341 -11.32 9.00 8.90
C MET A 341 -12.71 8.41 9.18
N PHE A 342 -12.74 7.15 9.59
CA PHE A 342 -13.94 6.47 10.01
C PHE A 342 -14.47 7.03 11.35
N PRO A 343 -15.77 6.87 11.65
CA PRO A 343 -16.34 7.36 12.92
C PRO A 343 -15.56 6.93 14.16
N GLN A 344 -15.11 5.67 14.20
CA GLN A 344 -14.37 5.13 15.34
C GLN A 344 -12.98 5.76 15.53
N GLU A 345 -12.36 6.23 14.45
CA GLU A 345 -11.09 6.95 14.51
C GLU A 345 -11.30 8.33 15.16
N PHE A 346 -12.38 9.04 14.79
CA PHE A 346 -12.77 10.28 15.47
C PHE A 346 -13.18 10.06 16.94
N GLU A 347 -13.88 8.97 17.25
CA GLU A 347 -14.24 8.62 18.63
C GLU A 347 -13.00 8.32 19.48
N SER A 348 -12.03 7.58 18.95
CA SER A 348 -10.75 7.33 19.61
C SER A 348 -9.93 8.61 19.81
N LEU A 349 -9.96 9.53 18.84
CA LEU A 349 -9.35 10.85 18.98
C LEU A 349 -9.98 11.64 20.13
N GLN A 350 -11.31 11.67 20.18
CA GLN A 350 -12.05 12.36 21.24
C GLN A 350 -11.81 11.73 22.62
N ALA A 351 -11.62 10.42 22.70
CA ALA A 351 -11.30 9.72 23.94
C ALA A 351 -9.89 10.08 24.45
N MET A 352 -8.91 10.16 23.56
CA MET A 352 -7.51 10.45 23.91
C MET A 352 -7.21 11.94 24.07
N LEU A 353 -7.83 12.80 23.27
CA LEU A 353 -7.49 14.22 23.12
C LEU A 353 -8.76 15.10 23.15
N PRO A 354 -9.59 15.03 24.21
CA PRO A 354 -10.94 15.60 24.20
C PRO A 354 -11.02 17.12 24.05
N ASP A 355 -10.01 17.85 24.56
CA ASP A 355 -10.01 19.32 24.58
C ASP A 355 -9.14 19.93 23.48
N TRP A 356 -8.62 19.13 22.57
CA TRP A 356 -7.78 19.65 21.50
C TRP A 356 -8.65 20.19 20.34
N PRO A 357 -8.41 21.41 19.86
CA PRO A 357 -9.05 21.88 18.63
C PRO A 357 -8.63 20.99 17.45
N ILE A 358 -9.57 20.69 16.55
CA ILE A 358 -9.34 19.84 15.39
C ILE A 358 -9.55 20.64 14.11
N TYR A 359 -8.62 20.49 13.17
CA TYR A 359 -8.77 20.94 11.79
C TYR A 359 -8.86 19.71 10.87
N ARG A 360 -10.04 19.45 10.31
CA ARG A 360 -10.25 18.37 9.35
C ARG A 360 -9.80 18.82 7.96
N LEU A 361 -8.78 18.19 7.41
CA LEU A 361 -8.22 18.51 6.11
C LEU A 361 -8.80 17.58 5.04
N ASP A 362 -9.47 18.18 4.04
CA ASP A 362 -9.98 17.47 2.87
C ASP A 362 -8.89 17.20 1.82
N ASP A 363 -9.10 16.18 0.98
CA ASP A 363 -8.15 15.76 -0.07
C ASP A 363 -8.03 16.73 -1.26
N SER A 364 -8.72 17.87 -1.21
CA SER A 364 -8.77 18.90 -2.25
C SER A 364 -8.24 20.25 -1.78
N THR A 365 -7.60 20.29 -0.61
CA THR A 365 -7.11 21.53 0.01
C THR A 365 -5.58 21.57 0.03
N LEU A 366 -5.02 22.68 -0.43
CA LEU A 366 -3.64 23.06 -0.14
C LEU A 366 -3.66 23.92 1.14
N LEU A 367 -3.15 23.35 2.23
CA LEU A 367 -3.14 24.01 3.53
C LEU A 367 -1.79 24.67 3.80
N LYS A 368 -1.75 26.00 3.85
CA LYS A 368 -0.59 26.78 4.29
C LYS A 368 -0.66 27.01 5.79
N VAL A 369 0.43 26.72 6.49
CA VAL A 369 0.53 26.85 7.95
C VAL A 369 1.73 27.71 8.27
N LYS A 370 1.51 28.86 8.93
CA LYS A 370 2.62 29.77 9.27
C LYS A 370 3.61 29.14 10.25
N LYS A 371 3.12 28.35 11.21
CA LYS A 371 3.93 27.57 12.13
C LYS A 371 3.37 26.16 12.28
N LEU A 372 3.94 25.23 11.53
CA LEU A 372 3.55 23.82 11.56
C LEU A 372 4.40 23.06 12.59
N HIS A 373 3.74 22.39 13.53
CA HIS A 373 4.39 21.44 14.42
C HIS A 373 4.25 20.03 13.84
N VAL A 374 5.36 19.35 13.62
CA VAL A 374 5.38 17.98 13.11
C VAL A 374 5.86 17.05 14.21
N VAL A 375 5.06 16.04 14.52
CA VAL A 375 5.32 15.08 15.59
C VAL A 375 5.78 13.77 14.96
N SER A 376 6.92 13.25 15.43
CA SER A 376 7.48 11.98 14.95
C SER A 376 6.53 10.80 15.11
N ALA A 377 6.58 9.82 14.21
CA ALA A 377 6.01 8.50 14.47
C ALA A 377 6.72 7.84 15.66
N CYS A 378 5.96 7.18 16.54
CA CYS A 378 6.49 6.55 17.75
C CYS A 378 6.93 5.09 17.54
N THR A 379 6.47 4.48 16.46
CA THR A 379 6.52 3.05 16.12
C THR A 379 7.15 2.92 14.73
N ASN A 380 7.94 1.87 14.48
CA ASN A 380 8.53 1.63 13.16
C ASN A 380 7.69 0.60 12.40
N LEU A 381 6.79 1.09 11.55
CA LEU A 381 5.95 0.31 10.65
C LEU A 381 6.24 0.75 9.21
N THR A 382 7.15 0.04 8.56
CA THR A 382 7.48 0.31 7.16
C THR A 382 6.78 -0.72 6.28
N ASP A 383 5.98 -0.26 5.32
CA ASP A 383 5.31 -1.10 4.31
C ASP A 383 6.32 -1.56 3.24
N ASN A 384 7.38 -2.26 3.67
CA ASN A 384 8.47 -2.68 2.82
C ASN A 384 8.59 -4.21 2.79
N LEU A 385 8.18 -4.79 1.65
CA LEU A 385 8.28 -6.23 1.39
C LEU A 385 9.69 -6.68 0.94
N ARG A 386 10.65 -5.77 0.79
CA ARG A 386 12.02 -6.09 0.34
C ARG A 386 12.98 -6.39 1.49
N GLY A 387 12.53 -6.29 2.74
CA GLY A 387 13.30 -6.64 3.93
C GLY A 387 12.51 -7.59 4.83
N PRO A 388 13.18 -8.26 5.79
CA PRO A 388 12.50 -9.19 6.68
C PRO A 388 11.49 -8.44 7.56
N MET A 389 10.23 -8.88 7.53
CA MET A 389 9.09 -8.16 8.14
C MET A 389 9.28 -7.82 9.63
N TRP A 390 10.00 -8.67 10.38
CA TRP A 390 10.27 -8.43 11.80
C TRP A 390 11.05 -7.14 12.05
N LYS A 391 11.89 -6.67 11.12
CA LYS A 391 12.65 -5.41 11.28
C LYS A 391 11.74 -4.18 11.31
N PHE A 392 10.59 -4.27 10.65
CA PHE A 392 9.62 -3.18 10.50
C PHE A 392 8.36 -3.41 11.35
N SER A 393 8.49 -4.18 12.43
CA SER A 393 7.39 -4.55 13.33
C SER A 393 7.61 -4.04 14.76
N ALA A 394 8.48 -3.03 14.96
CA ALA A 394 8.79 -2.51 16.28
C ALA A 394 7.64 -1.64 16.80
N ILE A 395 7.09 -1.99 17.96
CA ILE A 395 5.97 -1.26 18.58
C ILE A 395 6.42 -0.56 19.85
N CYS A 396 6.05 0.71 20.00
CA CYS A 396 6.36 1.45 21.21
C CYS A 396 5.36 1.10 22.34
N PHE A 397 5.76 0.21 23.24
CA PHE A 397 4.91 -0.19 24.37
C PHE A 397 4.55 0.99 25.29
N LYS A 398 5.38 2.04 25.35
CA LYS A 398 5.05 3.26 26.11
C LYS A 398 3.85 4.00 25.52
N THR A 399 3.73 4.09 24.19
CA THR A 399 2.57 4.73 23.57
C THR A 399 1.32 3.88 23.68
N LEU A 400 1.45 2.55 23.58
CA LEU A 400 0.33 1.65 23.83
C LEU A 400 -0.14 1.71 25.29
N GLY A 401 0.79 1.74 26.25
CA GLY A 401 0.47 1.90 27.68
C GLY A 401 -0.22 3.21 27.99
N HIS A 402 0.24 4.31 27.38
CA HIS A 402 -0.43 5.61 27.47
C HIS A 402 -1.86 5.55 26.91
N MET A 403 -2.05 4.95 25.74
CA MET A 403 -3.36 4.77 25.12
C MET A 403 -4.30 3.92 25.97
N ARG A 404 -3.87 2.71 26.35
CA ARG A 404 -4.68 1.77 27.14
C ARG A 404 -5.12 2.41 28.45
N SER A 405 -4.20 3.00 29.20
CA SER A 405 -4.51 3.63 30.50
C SER A 405 -5.50 4.79 30.36
N THR A 406 -5.31 5.68 29.38
CA THR A 406 -6.21 6.82 29.15
C THR A 406 -7.61 6.36 28.73
N VAL A 407 -7.69 5.39 27.81
CA VAL A 407 -8.95 4.83 27.33
C VAL A 407 -9.70 4.07 28.42
N PHE A 408 -9.01 3.21 29.18
CA PHE A 408 -9.61 2.45 30.27
C PHE A 408 -10.14 3.36 31.37
N GLN A 409 -9.36 4.38 31.76
CA GLN A 409 -9.82 5.40 32.71
C GLN A 409 -11.06 6.13 32.18
N ARG A 410 -11.06 6.53 30.90
CA ARG A 410 -12.17 7.26 30.29
C ARG A 410 -13.46 6.44 30.23
N PHE A 411 -13.35 5.15 29.95
CA PHE A 411 -14.49 4.24 29.83
C PHE A 411 -14.81 3.47 31.13
N GLY A 412 -14.08 3.71 32.22
CA GLY A 412 -14.31 3.02 33.49
C GLY A 412 -14.11 1.51 33.38
N ILE A 413 -13.06 1.08 32.67
CA ILE A 413 -12.68 -0.33 32.54
C ILE A 413 -11.58 -0.62 33.56
N GLU A 414 -11.82 -1.60 34.43
CA GLU A 414 -10.84 -2.04 35.42
C GLU A 414 -9.88 -3.07 34.81
N GLU A 415 -8.61 -3.01 35.20
CA GLU A 415 -7.65 -4.05 34.83
C GLU A 415 -7.93 -5.34 35.61
N ALA A 416 -8.03 -6.45 34.90
CA ALA A 416 -8.43 -7.75 35.45
C ALA A 416 -7.68 -8.89 34.73
N GLY A 417 -8.05 -10.14 35.03
CA GLY A 417 -7.65 -11.27 34.20
C GLY A 417 -8.43 -11.33 32.88
N ALA A 418 -8.06 -12.29 32.03
CA ALA A 418 -8.83 -12.64 30.83
C ALA A 418 -10.33 -12.68 31.12
N GLY A 419 -11.12 -12.14 30.20
CA GLY A 419 -12.57 -12.07 30.33
C GLY A 419 -13.25 -13.42 30.09
N HIS A 420 -14.51 -13.39 29.69
CA HIS A 420 -15.35 -14.58 29.56
C HIS A 420 -15.80 -14.86 28.12
N ARG A 421 -15.68 -13.86 27.22
CA ARG A 421 -16.27 -13.93 25.88
C ARG A 421 -15.37 -14.67 24.89
N LYS A 422 -15.99 -15.42 23.97
CA LYS A 422 -15.32 -16.07 22.84
C LYS A 422 -15.71 -15.32 21.59
N VAL A 423 -14.77 -14.63 20.97
CA VAL A 423 -15.07 -13.68 19.89
C VAL A 423 -14.40 -14.13 18.61
N PHE A 424 -15.18 -14.26 17.55
CA PHE A 424 -14.67 -14.30 16.18
C PHE A 424 -14.81 -12.94 15.52
N LEU A 425 -13.68 -12.38 15.06
CA LEU A 425 -13.63 -11.13 14.33
C LEU A 425 -13.98 -11.40 12.86
N ALA A 426 -15.26 -11.25 12.55
CA ALA A 426 -15.77 -11.39 11.19
C ALA A 426 -15.29 -10.23 10.32
N ARG A 427 -14.97 -10.56 9.06
CA ARG A 427 -14.56 -9.57 8.06
C ARG A 427 -15.52 -9.61 6.88
N ARG A 428 -16.31 -8.55 6.74
CA ARG A 428 -17.31 -8.42 5.66
C ARG A 428 -16.78 -7.64 4.45
N THR A 429 -15.64 -6.95 4.58
CA THR A 429 -15.01 -6.14 3.53
C THR A 429 -13.48 -6.33 3.44
N GLY A 430 -12.92 -6.23 2.24
CA GLY A 430 -11.48 -6.35 1.99
C GLY A 430 -11.00 -7.79 1.72
N ARG A 431 -9.75 -8.10 2.07
CA ARG A 431 -9.15 -9.44 1.93
C ARG A 431 -9.91 -10.43 2.78
N ASN A 432 -10.41 -11.50 2.19
CA ASN A 432 -11.33 -12.40 2.88
C ASN A 432 -10.82 -13.83 2.91
N ILE A 433 -11.34 -14.58 3.89
CA ILE A 433 -11.27 -16.03 3.87
C ILE A 433 -12.30 -16.50 2.84
N ILE A 434 -11.85 -17.22 1.80
CA ILE A 434 -12.70 -17.58 0.65
C ILE A 434 -13.88 -18.45 1.11
N ASN A 435 -13.62 -19.38 2.02
CA ASN A 435 -14.60 -20.31 2.61
C ASN A 435 -15.08 -19.81 3.99
N THR A 436 -15.49 -18.53 4.06
CA THR A 436 -16.00 -17.92 5.30
C THR A 436 -17.19 -18.67 5.91
N PRO A 437 -18.21 -19.14 5.16
CA PRO A 437 -19.34 -19.87 5.74
C PRO A 437 -18.92 -21.11 6.54
N GLU A 438 -17.99 -21.90 6.02
CA GLU A 438 -17.49 -23.12 6.66
C GLU A 438 -16.67 -22.80 7.92
N VAL A 439 -15.89 -21.71 7.90
CA VAL A 439 -15.15 -21.23 9.06
C VAL A 439 -16.09 -20.75 10.17
N GLU A 440 -17.10 -19.94 9.81
CA GLU A 440 -18.11 -19.44 10.75
C GLU A 440 -18.93 -20.58 11.38
N GLU A 441 -19.25 -21.64 10.61
CA GLU A 441 -19.94 -22.83 11.11
C GLU A 441 -19.10 -23.56 12.19
N VAL A 442 -17.82 -23.78 11.94
CA VAL A 442 -16.91 -24.37 12.93
C VAL A 442 -16.85 -23.52 14.18
N LEU A 443 -16.64 -22.21 14.04
CA LEU A 443 -16.56 -21.29 15.20
C LEU A 443 -17.86 -21.26 16.01
N ALA A 444 -19.01 -21.22 15.34
CA ALA A 444 -20.31 -21.27 16.00
C ALA A 444 -20.50 -22.58 16.80
N SER A 445 -20.01 -23.72 16.29
CA SER A 445 -20.06 -25.01 17.00
C SER A 445 -19.21 -25.02 18.29
N TYR A 446 -18.21 -24.15 18.41
CA TYR A 446 -17.40 -23.94 19.61
C TYR A 446 -17.92 -22.80 20.52
N GLY A 447 -19.07 -22.21 20.19
CA GLY A 447 -19.72 -21.17 20.97
C GLY A 447 -19.11 -19.77 20.80
N TYR A 448 -18.47 -19.49 19.66
CA TYR A 448 -17.94 -18.16 19.36
C TYR A 448 -19.03 -17.21 18.90
N GLU A 449 -18.97 -15.97 19.41
CA GLU A 449 -19.74 -14.83 18.93
C GLU A 449 -19.11 -14.28 17.64
N ILE A 450 -19.88 -14.23 16.55
CA ILE A 450 -19.42 -13.69 15.25
C ILE A 450 -19.64 -12.18 15.24
N VAL A 451 -18.58 -11.39 15.26
CA VAL A 451 -18.64 -9.93 15.43
C VAL A 451 -17.91 -9.21 14.29
N ASP A 452 -18.62 -8.33 13.59
CA ASP A 452 -18.01 -7.35 12.68
C ASP A 452 -17.70 -6.06 13.46
N THR A 453 -16.44 -5.84 13.80
CA THR A 453 -16.00 -4.67 14.57
C THR A 453 -16.22 -3.36 13.83
N GLY A 454 -16.33 -3.38 12.50
CA GLY A 454 -16.60 -2.19 11.70
C GLY A 454 -17.97 -1.57 11.97
N GLN A 455 -18.90 -2.33 12.57
CA GLN A 455 -20.24 -1.87 12.97
C GLN A 455 -20.30 -1.36 14.42
N LEU A 456 -19.21 -1.50 15.18
CA LEU A 456 -19.15 -1.11 16.59
C LEU A 456 -18.55 0.29 16.73
N SER A 457 -19.01 1.05 17.72
CA SER A 457 -18.31 2.25 18.18
C SER A 457 -16.93 1.89 18.76
N PHE A 458 -16.04 2.87 18.87
CA PHE A 458 -14.73 2.68 19.47
C PHE A 458 -14.83 2.13 20.90
N GLU A 459 -15.71 2.69 21.74
CA GLU A 459 -15.93 2.19 23.10
C GLU A 459 -16.42 0.74 23.11
N GLN A 460 -17.37 0.39 22.23
CA GLN A 460 -17.86 -0.98 22.11
C GLN A 460 -16.76 -1.96 21.69
N GLN A 461 -15.85 -1.55 20.79
CA GLN A 461 -14.68 -2.35 20.42
C GLN A 461 -13.74 -2.52 21.62
N VAL A 462 -13.44 -1.46 22.36
CA VAL A 462 -12.58 -1.55 23.55
C VAL A 462 -13.16 -2.52 24.59
N ARG A 463 -14.46 -2.41 24.90
CA ARG A 463 -15.13 -3.32 25.85
C ARG A 463 -15.15 -4.77 25.37
N LEU A 464 -15.44 -4.99 24.09
CA LEU A 464 -15.41 -6.33 23.48
C LEU A 464 -14.06 -7.02 23.70
N PHE A 465 -12.95 -6.32 23.46
CA PHE A 465 -11.61 -6.88 23.63
C PHE A 465 -11.21 -6.99 25.11
N ALA A 466 -11.61 -6.06 25.97
CA ALA A 466 -11.37 -6.13 27.42
C ALA A 466 -12.14 -7.30 28.09
N GLU A 467 -13.29 -7.70 27.55
CA GLU A 467 -14.11 -8.80 28.05
C GLU A 467 -13.78 -10.16 27.39
N ALA A 468 -12.85 -10.19 26.44
CA ALA A 468 -12.53 -11.39 25.68
C ALA A 468 -11.67 -12.37 26.49
N ARG A 469 -12.11 -13.62 26.53
CA ARG A 469 -11.31 -14.78 26.93
C ARG A 469 -10.46 -15.29 25.78
N THR A 470 -11.10 -15.40 24.61
CA THR A 470 -10.47 -15.90 23.38
C THR A 470 -10.91 -15.07 22.19
N ILE A 471 -9.95 -14.71 21.34
CA ILE A 471 -10.18 -13.96 20.10
C ILE A 471 -9.66 -14.81 18.93
N VAL A 472 -10.53 -15.05 17.95
CA VAL A 472 -10.18 -15.69 16.68
C VAL A 472 -10.50 -14.72 15.56
N GLY A 473 -9.72 -14.66 14.49
CA GLY A 473 -10.10 -13.81 13.36
C GLY A 473 -9.09 -13.79 12.23
N ALA A 474 -9.52 -13.32 11.07
CA ALA A 474 -8.61 -13.04 9.97
C ALA A 474 -7.62 -11.94 10.36
N MET A 475 -6.32 -12.20 10.18
CA MET A 475 -5.24 -11.25 10.43
C MET A 475 -5.52 -9.92 9.70
N GLY A 476 -5.65 -8.83 10.44
CA GLY A 476 -5.99 -7.53 9.88
C GLY A 476 -6.17 -6.41 10.90
N ALA A 477 -6.71 -5.27 10.48
CA ALA A 477 -6.78 -4.06 11.31
C ALA A 477 -7.61 -4.22 12.59
N ALA A 478 -8.56 -5.16 12.65
CA ALA A 478 -9.32 -5.45 13.87
C ALA A 478 -8.43 -5.94 15.02
N PHE A 479 -7.31 -6.63 14.73
CA PHE A 479 -6.33 -7.09 15.72
C PHE A 479 -5.57 -5.94 16.37
N THR A 480 -5.69 -4.70 15.87
CA THR A 480 -5.13 -3.53 16.56
C THR A 480 -5.75 -3.34 17.94
N ASN A 481 -7.01 -3.75 18.12
CA ASN A 481 -7.69 -3.67 19.40
C ASN A 481 -7.15 -4.68 20.44
N LEU A 482 -6.22 -5.59 20.07
CA LEU A 482 -5.56 -6.48 21.04
C LEU A 482 -4.86 -5.71 22.17
N ILE A 483 -4.48 -4.45 21.94
CA ILE A 483 -3.91 -3.57 22.97
C ILE A 483 -4.87 -3.31 24.15
N PHE A 484 -6.18 -3.57 23.97
CA PHE A 484 -7.22 -3.44 24.98
C PHE A 484 -7.62 -4.78 25.62
N CYS A 485 -7.00 -5.89 25.23
CA CYS A 485 -7.21 -7.16 25.91
C CYS A 485 -6.63 -7.16 27.33
N GLN A 486 -7.22 -7.98 28.18
CA GLN A 486 -6.70 -8.27 29.51
C GLN A 486 -5.61 -9.36 29.44
N PRO A 487 -4.65 -9.39 30.39
CA PRO A 487 -3.63 -10.44 30.44
C PRO A 487 -4.21 -11.85 30.56
N GLY A 488 -3.70 -12.75 29.72
CA GLY A 488 -4.13 -14.15 29.63
C GLY A 488 -5.17 -14.44 28.54
N THR A 489 -5.68 -13.42 27.83
CA THR A 489 -6.54 -13.64 26.65
C THR A 489 -5.79 -14.48 25.62
N GLN A 490 -6.46 -15.51 25.09
CA GLN A 490 -5.92 -16.36 24.03
C GLN A 490 -6.28 -15.78 22.66
N VAL A 491 -5.33 -15.77 21.73
CA VAL A 491 -5.53 -15.18 20.39
C VAL A 491 -5.11 -16.16 19.31
N LEU A 492 -6.04 -16.46 18.39
CA LEU A 492 -5.80 -17.24 17.17
C LEU A 492 -5.97 -16.35 15.94
N ALA A 493 -4.87 -16.01 15.28
CA ALA A 493 -4.90 -15.33 14.01
C ALA A 493 -4.99 -16.32 12.84
N LEU A 494 -6.02 -16.18 12.02
CA LEU A 494 -6.12 -16.86 10.73
C LEU A 494 -5.34 -16.01 9.72
N SER A 495 -4.34 -16.59 9.06
CA SER A 495 -3.41 -15.82 8.22
C SER A 495 -3.28 -16.40 6.82
N SER A 496 -3.06 -15.52 5.84
CA SER A 496 -2.55 -15.94 4.53
C SER A 496 -1.17 -16.56 4.72
N PRO A 497 -0.80 -17.60 3.95
CA PRO A 497 0.54 -18.16 4.05
C PRO A 497 1.65 -17.15 3.69
N TYR A 498 1.37 -16.10 2.92
CA TYR A 498 2.33 -15.01 2.67
C TYR A 498 2.55 -14.08 3.88
N THR A 499 1.60 -14.01 4.82
CA THR A 499 1.63 -13.08 5.95
C THR A 499 1.97 -13.75 7.29
N GLN A 500 2.32 -15.03 7.28
CA GLN A 500 2.55 -15.83 8.49
C GLN A 500 3.73 -15.36 9.36
N LEU A 501 4.64 -14.55 8.81
CA LEU A 501 5.80 -13.98 9.54
C LEU A 501 5.59 -12.51 9.97
N PHE A 502 4.37 -11.98 9.83
CA PHE A 502 4.08 -10.60 10.19
C PHE A 502 3.93 -10.46 11.71
N CYS A 503 4.86 -9.74 12.36
CA CYS A 503 5.03 -9.77 13.82
C CYS A 503 4.29 -8.64 14.57
N SER A 504 3.74 -7.64 13.88
CA SER A 504 3.18 -6.48 14.57
C SER A 504 1.99 -6.84 15.47
N GLN A 505 1.14 -7.78 15.05
CA GLN A 505 -0.02 -8.20 15.83
C GLN A 505 0.37 -9.06 17.03
N SER A 506 1.35 -9.95 16.88
CA SER A 506 1.91 -10.69 18.01
C SER A 506 2.61 -9.75 19.00
N ASN A 507 3.22 -8.66 18.53
CA ASN A 507 3.83 -7.65 19.39
C ASN A 507 2.79 -6.83 20.17
N MET A 508 1.61 -6.56 19.59
CA MET A 508 0.47 -5.98 20.35
C MET A 508 -0.09 -6.96 21.37
N ALA A 509 -0.19 -8.24 21.02
CA ALA A 509 -0.57 -9.29 21.96
C ALA A 509 0.43 -9.42 23.12
N LEU A 510 1.73 -9.36 22.83
CA LEU A 510 2.81 -9.36 23.81
C LEU A 510 2.68 -8.19 24.79
N PHE A 511 2.41 -6.98 24.29
CA PHE A 511 2.14 -5.82 25.13
C PHE A 511 0.96 -6.06 26.10
N ALA A 512 -0.14 -6.62 25.59
CA ALA A 512 -1.35 -6.88 26.38
C ALA A 512 -1.21 -8.10 27.32
N GLY A 513 -0.14 -8.88 27.24
CA GLY A 513 0.02 -10.12 27.98
C GLY A 513 -0.88 -11.26 27.48
N CYS A 514 -1.20 -11.26 26.18
CA CYS A 514 -1.99 -12.29 25.51
C CYS A 514 -1.11 -13.42 24.98
N SER A 515 -1.68 -14.63 24.89
CA SER A 515 -1.10 -15.71 24.08
C SER A 515 -1.51 -15.50 22.62
N TYR A 516 -0.57 -15.65 21.68
CA TYR A 516 -0.82 -15.40 20.26
C TYR A 516 -0.28 -16.54 19.39
N GLN A 517 -1.17 -17.16 18.65
CA GLN A 517 -0.88 -18.25 17.73
C GLN A 517 -1.46 -17.95 16.35
N ILE A 518 -0.83 -18.47 15.30
CA ILE A 518 -1.26 -18.33 13.91
C ILE A 518 -1.70 -19.69 13.38
N LEU A 519 -2.91 -19.76 12.84
CA LEU A 519 -3.32 -20.82 11.93
C LEU A 519 -3.14 -20.34 10.49
N VAL A 520 -2.26 -21.01 9.75
CA VAL A 520 -1.91 -20.65 8.38
C VAL A 520 -2.93 -21.27 7.42
N GLY A 521 -3.47 -20.43 6.54
CA GLY A 521 -4.39 -20.82 5.48
C GLY A 521 -3.68 -21.32 4.21
N GLU A 522 -4.50 -21.56 3.20
CA GLU A 522 -4.08 -22.15 1.93
C GLU A 522 -4.31 -21.15 0.79
N HIS A 523 -3.32 -21.02 -0.09
CA HIS A 523 -3.38 -20.19 -1.29
C HIS A 523 -2.87 -20.97 -2.49
N ALA A 524 -3.58 -20.92 -3.62
CA ALA A 524 -3.31 -21.77 -4.78
C ALA A 524 -1.94 -21.53 -5.43
N LEU A 525 -1.39 -20.33 -5.28
CA LEU A 525 -0.08 -19.95 -5.84
C LEU A 525 1.06 -20.01 -4.82
N PHE A 526 0.77 -20.33 -3.55
CA PHE A 526 1.78 -20.31 -2.51
C PHE A 526 2.66 -21.57 -2.55
N GLN A 527 3.97 -21.38 -2.45
CA GLN A 527 4.95 -22.43 -2.23
C GLN A 527 5.72 -22.16 -0.93
N PRO A 528 6.08 -23.19 -0.14
CA PRO A 528 6.92 -23.01 1.04
C PRO A 528 8.22 -22.25 0.70
N GLY A 529 8.51 -21.21 1.46
CA GLY A 529 9.61 -20.27 1.21
C GLY A 529 9.14 -18.92 0.65
N ASP A 530 7.95 -18.83 0.05
CA ASP A 530 7.39 -17.58 -0.45
C ASP A 530 7.15 -16.56 0.68
N GLU A 531 6.94 -17.00 1.91
CA GLU A 531 6.81 -16.16 3.10
C GLU A 531 8.06 -15.31 3.38
N HIS A 532 9.21 -15.69 2.82
CA HIS A 532 10.48 -14.96 2.94
C HIS A 532 10.81 -14.09 1.72
N THR A 533 10.17 -14.35 0.58
CA THR A 533 10.55 -13.78 -0.73
C THR A 533 9.44 -12.96 -1.39
N VAL A 534 8.22 -13.00 -0.85
CA VAL A 534 7.07 -12.27 -1.39
C VAL A 534 7.37 -10.77 -1.48
N SER A 535 7.50 -10.28 -2.72
CA SER A 535 7.74 -8.87 -3.00
C SER A 535 6.58 -8.21 -3.75
N ASP A 536 5.59 -8.99 -4.18
CA ASP A 536 4.38 -8.51 -4.86
C ASP A 536 3.29 -8.19 -3.82
N PRO A 537 2.92 -6.91 -3.65
CA PRO A 537 1.86 -6.53 -2.73
C PRO A 537 0.50 -7.16 -3.06
N SER A 538 0.23 -7.51 -4.32
CA SER A 538 -1.05 -8.11 -4.71
C SER A 538 -1.21 -9.53 -4.16
N LEU A 539 -0.15 -10.35 -4.24
CA LEU A 539 -0.12 -11.70 -3.64
C LEU A 539 -0.10 -11.64 -2.12
N PHE A 540 0.70 -10.73 -1.54
CA PHE A 540 0.72 -10.50 -0.09
C PHE A 540 -0.66 -10.13 0.46
N LEU A 541 -1.47 -9.45 -0.37
CA LEU A 541 -2.81 -8.98 -0.04
C LEU A 541 -3.94 -9.85 -0.65
N ASP A 542 -3.66 -11.06 -1.11
CA ASP A 542 -4.71 -11.90 -1.70
C ASP A 542 -5.54 -12.65 -0.65
N SER A 543 -6.70 -13.15 -1.07
CA SER A 543 -7.63 -13.96 -0.28
C SER A 543 -7.15 -15.40 -0.19
N TYR A 544 -7.44 -16.09 0.92
CA TYR A 544 -6.96 -17.45 1.21
C TYR A 544 -8.08 -18.31 1.79
N ALA A 545 -7.91 -19.62 1.81
CA ALA A 545 -8.84 -20.55 2.45
C ALA A 545 -8.31 -21.03 3.81
N ILE A 546 -9.20 -21.42 4.73
CA ILE A 546 -8.82 -22.06 6.00
C ILE A 546 -9.44 -23.46 6.03
N ASP A 547 -8.64 -24.50 6.27
CA ASP A 547 -9.15 -25.87 6.42
C ASP A 547 -10.01 -25.96 7.71
N PRO A 548 -11.32 -26.28 7.60
CA PRO A 548 -12.21 -26.39 8.75
C PRO A 548 -11.77 -27.44 9.79
N LYS A 549 -11.10 -28.52 9.38
CA LYS A 549 -10.62 -29.56 10.28
C LYS A 549 -9.41 -29.07 11.09
N LYS A 550 -8.46 -28.40 10.44
CA LYS A 550 -7.32 -27.77 11.13
C LYS A 550 -7.81 -26.69 12.10
N LEU A 551 -8.79 -25.89 11.68
CA LEU A 551 -9.42 -24.90 12.55
C LEU A 551 -10.06 -25.55 13.79
N ALA A 552 -10.86 -26.61 13.62
CA ALA A 552 -11.46 -27.31 14.75
C ALA A 552 -10.40 -27.87 15.73
N ALA A 553 -9.31 -28.44 15.21
CA ALA A 553 -8.20 -28.93 16.03
C ALA A 553 -7.49 -27.81 16.80
N ALA A 554 -7.22 -26.68 16.14
CA ALA A 554 -6.62 -25.49 16.74
C ALA A 554 -7.52 -24.91 17.85
N LEU A 555 -8.82 -24.78 17.61
CA LEU A 555 -9.78 -24.33 18.62
C LEU A 555 -9.80 -25.27 19.83
N ALA A 556 -9.86 -26.58 19.62
CA ALA A 556 -9.82 -27.54 20.71
C ALA A 556 -8.53 -27.45 21.55
N HIS A 557 -7.40 -27.10 20.94
CA HIS A 557 -6.14 -26.87 21.66
C HIS A 557 -6.18 -25.58 22.49
N ILE A 558 -6.56 -24.46 21.89
CA ILE A 558 -6.61 -23.15 22.55
C ILE A 558 -7.61 -23.13 23.69
N GLU A 559 -8.74 -23.80 23.56
CA GLU A 559 -9.74 -23.90 24.62
C GLU A 559 -9.20 -24.65 25.85
N ARG A 560 -8.36 -25.68 25.65
CA ARG A 560 -7.69 -26.36 26.76
C ARG A 560 -6.70 -25.43 27.47
N GLN A 561 -5.85 -24.73 26.71
CA GLN A 561 -4.92 -23.75 27.25
C GLN A 561 -5.64 -22.64 28.03
N ALA A 562 -6.77 -22.16 27.51
CA ALA A 562 -7.60 -21.15 28.18
C ALA A 562 -8.19 -21.65 29.51
N VAL A 563 -8.50 -22.94 29.63
CA VAL A 563 -9.00 -23.54 30.89
C VAL A 563 -7.87 -23.73 31.89
N GLU A 564 -6.73 -24.24 31.44
CA GLU A 564 -5.54 -24.44 32.28
C GLU A 564 -5.02 -23.11 32.84
N ALA A 565 -4.97 -22.07 32.02
CA ALA A 565 -4.54 -20.72 32.46
C ALA A 565 -5.50 -20.10 33.48
N SER A 566 -6.80 -20.38 33.39
CA SER A 566 -7.79 -19.95 34.39
C SER A 566 -7.70 -20.74 35.69
N ALA A 567 -7.27 -22.01 35.66
CA ALA A 567 -7.13 -22.86 36.84
C ALA A 567 -5.82 -22.63 37.62
N ALA A 568 -4.81 -22.03 36.99
CA ALA A 568 -3.51 -21.73 37.61
C ALA A 568 -3.45 -20.37 38.36
N LYS A 569 -4.52 -19.56 38.27
CA LYS A 569 -4.71 -18.30 39.02
C LYS A 569 -5.63 -18.55 40.20
#